data_AF-G0QVA4-F1
#
_entry.id   AF-G0QVA4-F1
#
_cell.length_a   1.000
_cell.length_b   1.000
_cell.length_c   1.000
_cell.angle_alpha   90.00
_cell.angle_beta   90.00
_cell.angle_gamma   90.00
#
_symmetry.space_group_name_H-M   'P 1'
#
loop_
_entity.id
_entity.type
_entity.pdbx_description
1 polymer ?
#
loop_
_entity_poly.entity_id
_entity_poly.type
_entity_poly.pdbx_seq_one_letter_code
_entity_poly.pdbx_strand_id
1 'polypeptide(L)'
;MLFKKRWLWRIVNGQPEFGYITCPNNLREFCSYTPECPNYCSRKGICINGQCQCVFGWTDENSQKCIQQCPKGKFANPDKVCREQCPIGYFQDKINNICAKCDISCIKCSGPSKNDCLKCGFLAYLEEGKCVKQCSNDFQLVNQNTCVKSVSQGCQQECEKCYYDVHEECTECKNQFFLNLKTGKCVVANQCPEGTFANIENKTCQICEIIGCKQCISLTICAECDEYQQYVKKGDQCSKCPYDCQKCSSDLRNCLSCKIGLFLQEGKCVYQCSQTQFEDIQKRECVPITKCKSSHIFYYKNKCYNSCPLHTTTERSICLQCNRGCLQCYQQNTCYNCDTNNGWELDKNVDNCFNKTCEVHYCLKCQINNKYQCIQCIHQYLLYKNRCVQSCPDTYYPDYNKQKCMECQKGCLRCSSQECYECDNKNYYYLNEKCNKKRDSNINNEKDTIDDIDSDQKEKDNQGIIINNGDRDTNNGISIVQKYSTKNNGNIINYCQNAIFLIIASILEKIL
;
A
#
# COMPACT_ATOMS: atom_id res chain seq x y z
N MET A 1 45.67 49.78 4.77
CA MET A 1 46.86 48.90 4.93
C MET A 1 46.62 47.62 4.15
N LEU A 2 47.30 47.43 3.00
CA LEU A 2 47.30 46.15 2.30
C LEU A 2 48.13 45.15 3.12
N PHE A 3 47.47 44.17 3.74
CA PHE A 3 48.18 43.07 4.40
C PHE A 3 48.80 42.16 3.32
N LYS A 4 50.06 42.45 2.95
CA LYS A 4 50.89 41.51 2.19
C LYS A 4 51.61 40.61 3.18
N LYS A 5 51.22 39.35 3.27
CA LYS A 5 52.04 38.35 3.96
C LYS A 5 53.01 37.71 2.97
N ARG A 6 54.29 37.81 3.31
CA ARG A 6 55.42 37.25 2.58
C ARG A 6 55.62 35.81 3.04
N TRP A 7 55.62 34.86 2.11
CA TRP A 7 55.80 33.44 2.41
C TRP A 7 56.89 32.82 1.53
N LEU A 8 57.63 31.87 2.07
CA LEU A 8 58.69 31.19 1.34
C LEU A 8 58.05 30.18 0.39
N TRP A 9 58.18 30.40 -0.91
CA TRP A 9 57.60 29.51 -1.92
C TRP A 9 58.56 28.35 -2.19
N ARG A 10 59.83 28.65 -2.46
CA ARG A 10 60.85 27.67 -2.86
C ARG A 10 62.25 28.20 -2.53
N ILE A 11 63.20 27.29 -2.33
CA ILE A 11 64.63 27.58 -2.29
C ILE A 11 65.25 27.06 -3.59
N VAL A 12 65.94 27.92 -4.34
CA VAL A 12 66.65 27.56 -5.58
C VAL A 12 68.13 27.88 -5.38
N ASN A 13 68.99 26.88 -5.57
CA ASN A 13 70.45 27.01 -5.40
C ASN A 13 70.86 27.65 -4.05
N GLY A 14 70.18 27.28 -2.97
CA GLY A 14 70.49 27.75 -1.61
C GLY A 14 69.99 29.15 -1.27
N GLN A 15 69.32 29.85 -2.20
CA GLN A 15 68.71 31.16 -1.93
C GLN A 15 67.17 31.08 -1.83
N PRO A 16 66.57 31.69 -0.80
CA PRO A 16 65.13 31.66 -0.57
C PRO A 16 64.36 32.65 -1.47
N GLU A 17 63.43 32.14 -2.29
CA GLU A 17 62.49 32.96 -3.07
C GLU A 17 61.12 33.04 -2.38
N PHE A 18 60.56 34.25 -2.33
CA PHE A 18 59.33 34.54 -1.60
C PHE A 18 58.19 34.97 -2.54
N GLY A 19 57.01 34.40 -2.34
CA GLY A 19 55.77 34.86 -2.95
C GLY A 19 55.00 35.85 -2.06
N TYR A 20 53.97 36.48 -2.61
CA TYR A 20 53.05 37.35 -1.87
C TYR A 20 51.60 36.96 -2.18
N ILE A 21 50.78 36.79 -1.15
CA ILE A 21 49.32 36.78 -1.30
C ILE A 21 48.79 38.16 -0.93
N THR A 22 47.91 38.69 -1.77
CA THR A 22 47.14 39.91 -1.53
C THR A 22 45.66 39.57 -1.46
N CYS A 23 44.98 40.00 -0.39
CA CYS A 23 43.52 39.92 -0.33
C CYS A 23 42.89 40.83 -1.39
N PRO A 24 41.82 40.40 -2.08
CA PRO A 24 41.11 41.23 -3.03
C PRO A 24 40.41 42.40 -2.32
N ASN A 25 40.36 43.56 -2.99
CA ASN A 25 39.87 44.81 -2.40
C ASN A 25 38.34 44.85 -2.24
N ASN A 26 37.60 43.98 -2.93
CA ASN A 26 36.14 43.91 -2.84
C ASN A 26 35.68 42.53 -2.36
N LEU A 27 35.55 42.38 -1.05
CA LEU A 27 35.12 41.13 -0.41
C LEU A 27 33.67 40.75 -0.75
N ARG A 28 32.82 41.73 -1.06
CA ARG A 28 31.40 41.49 -1.36
C ARG A 28 31.23 40.64 -2.62
N GLU A 29 31.98 40.91 -3.67
CA GLU A 29 31.84 40.20 -4.95
C GLU A 29 32.23 38.71 -4.84
N PHE A 30 33.13 38.38 -3.92
CA PHE A 30 33.52 36.99 -3.59
C PHE A 30 32.58 36.29 -2.60
N CYS A 31 31.92 37.04 -1.71
CA CYS A 31 31.05 36.49 -0.67
C CYS A 31 29.55 36.50 -1.03
N SER A 32 29.15 37.10 -2.15
CA SER A 32 27.71 37.31 -2.47
C SER A 32 26.98 36.11 -3.06
N TYR A 33 27.66 35.04 -3.44
CA TYR A 33 27.00 33.78 -3.75
C TYR A 33 27.97 32.61 -3.61
N THR A 34 28.09 32.08 -2.40
CA THR A 34 28.60 30.72 -2.22
C THR A 34 27.39 29.84 -1.99
N PRO A 35 27.11 28.84 -2.84
CA PRO A 35 26.10 27.85 -2.51
C PRO A 35 26.48 27.24 -1.17
N GLU A 36 25.64 27.39 -0.15
CA GLU A 36 25.91 26.81 1.16
C GLU A 36 25.90 25.28 1.02
N CYS A 37 27.08 24.65 1.11
CA CYS A 37 27.17 23.21 1.13
C CYS A 37 26.46 22.66 2.39
N PRO A 38 25.55 21.67 2.26
CA PRO A 38 24.86 21.08 3.40
C PRO A 38 25.85 20.62 4.48
N ASN A 39 25.69 21.11 5.71
CA ASN A 39 26.53 20.78 6.87
C ASN A 39 28.05 20.95 6.66
N TYR A 40 28.49 21.90 5.81
CA TYR A 40 29.91 22.15 5.54
C TYR A 40 30.68 20.89 5.11
N CYS A 41 30.09 20.09 4.21
CA CYS A 41 30.69 18.84 3.73
C CYS A 41 31.07 17.87 4.87
N SER A 42 30.20 17.80 5.89
CA SER A 42 30.40 16.99 7.08
C SER A 42 31.70 17.30 7.84
N ARG A 43 32.33 18.47 7.61
CA ARG A 43 33.68 18.85 8.08
C ARG A 43 34.81 17.91 7.65
N LYS A 44 34.59 17.12 6.59
CA LYS A 44 35.54 16.12 6.06
C LYS A 44 35.93 16.39 4.60
N GLY A 45 35.47 17.51 4.04
CA GLY A 45 35.67 17.88 2.64
C GLY A 45 35.67 19.38 2.43
N ILE A 46 35.89 19.78 1.18
CA ILE A 46 35.95 21.17 0.72
C ILE A 46 34.76 21.39 -0.22
N CYS A 47 34.08 22.54 -0.09
CA CYS A 47 32.97 22.92 -0.97
C CYS A 47 33.52 23.59 -2.25
N ILE A 48 33.21 23.02 -3.42
CA ILE A 48 33.59 23.56 -4.73
C ILE A 48 32.31 23.64 -5.56
N ASN A 49 31.91 24.85 -5.96
CA ASN A 49 30.71 25.09 -6.78
C ASN A 49 29.41 24.44 -6.23
N GLY A 50 29.26 24.41 -4.90
CA GLY A 50 28.09 23.82 -4.23
C GLY A 50 28.11 22.29 -4.13
N GLN A 51 29.22 21.64 -4.47
CA GLN A 51 29.45 20.21 -4.29
C GLN A 51 30.62 19.96 -3.33
N CYS A 52 30.49 18.91 -2.53
CA CYS A 52 31.48 18.50 -1.57
C CYS A 52 32.54 17.63 -2.22
N GLN A 53 33.80 18.06 -2.14
CA GLN A 53 34.95 17.24 -2.47
C GLN A 53 35.56 16.68 -1.18
N CYS A 54 35.39 15.38 -0.95
CA CYS A 54 35.83 14.76 0.30
C CYS A 54 37.34 14.52 0.32
N VAL A 55 38.01 15.05 1.33
CA VAL A 55 39.45 14.78 1.58
C VAL A 55 39.59 13.32 2.00
N PHE A 56 38.71 12.87 2.91
CA PHE A 56 38.61 11.49 3.37
C PHE A 56 37.21 10.93 3.10
N GLY A 57 37.15 9.72 2.54
CA GLY A 57 35.91 9.03 2.20
C GLY A 57 35.32 9.44 0.84
N TRP A 58 33.99 9.34 0.73
CA TRP A 58 33.21 9.49 -0.49
C TRP A 58 32.07 10.48 -0.29
N THR A 59 31.48 10.95 -1.38
CA THR A 59 30.22 11.68 -1.34
C THR A 59 29.01 10.76 -1.46
N ASP A 60 27.87 11.24 -0.98
CA ASP A 60 26.56 10.73 -1.41
C ASP A 60 26.30 11.05 -2.90
N GLU A 61 25.23 10.48 -3.47
CA GLU A 61 24.91 10.57 -4.90
C GLU A 61 24.69 12.01 -5.40
N ASN A 62 24.33 12.92 -4.50
CA ASN A 62 24.10 14.34 -4.77
C ASN A 62 25.34 15.20 -4.55
N SER A 63 26.48 14.61 -4.16
CA SER A 63 27.70 15.32 -3.81
C SER A 63 27.52 16.38 -2.73
N GLN A 64 26.63 16.15 -1.76
CA GLN A 64 26.25 17.12 -0.73
C GLN A 64 26.88 16.83 0.64
N LYS A 65 27.24 15.58 0.93
CA LYS A 65 27.81 15.19 2.23
C LYS A 65 28.95 14.20 2.08
N CYS A 66 29.99 14.39 2.90
CA CYS A 66 31.08 13.42 3.01
C CYS A 66 30.75 12.31 3.99
N ILE A 67 30.94 11.07 3.54
CA ILE A 67 30.66 9.83 4.25
C ILE A 67 31.88 8.90 4.21
N GLN A 68 32.01 8.04 5.21
CA GLN A 68 33.17 7.14 5.33
C GLN A 68 32.91 5.74 4.76
N GLN A 69 31.65 5.34 4.65
CA GLN A 69 31.22 4.08 4.06
C GLN A 69 29.98 4.37 3.22
N CYS A 70 29.89 3.76 2.04
CA CYS A 70 28.71 3.93 1.19
C CYS A 70 27.48 3.31 1.86
N PRO A 71 26.29 3.92 1.68
CA PRO A 71 25.04 3.34 2.19
C PRO A 71 24.79 1.96 1.59
N LYS A 72 24.00 1.13 2.30
CA LYS A 72 23.65 -0.23 1.85
C LYS A 72 23.08 -0.20 0.42
N GLY A 73 23.61 -1.05 -0.46
CA GLY A 73 23.23 -1.12 -1.86
C GLY A 73 23.98 -0.17 -2.80
N LYS A 74 24.85 0.70 -2.27
CA LYS A 74 25.73 1.59 -3.06
C LYS A 74 27.20 1.22 -2.88
N PHE A 75 27.97 1.45 -3.93
CA PHE A 75 29.38 1.07 -4.03
C PHE A 75 30.26 2.32 -4.19
N ALA A 76 31.46 2.26 -3.63
CA ALA A 76 32.47 3.30 -3.75
C ALA A 76 33.05 3.34 -5.17
N ASN A 77 32.79 4.43 -5.90
CA ASN A 77 33.29 4.61 -7.26
C ASN A 77 34.70 5.25 -7.29
N PRO A 78 35.43 5.07 -8.41
CA PRO A 78 36.76 5.67 -8.61
C PRO A 78 36.77 7.21 -8.53
N ASP A 79 35.66 7.86 -8.87
CA ASP A 79 35.48 9.31 -8.79
C ASP A 79 35.08 9.82 -7.40
N LYS A 80 35.18 8.95 -6.38
CA LYS A 80 34.83 9.22 -4.98
C LYS A 80 33.34 9.49 -4.71
N VAL A 81 32.44 9.04 -5.58
CA VAL A 81 30.98 9.14 -5.37
C VAL A 81 30.39 7.77 -5.05
N CYS A 82 29.49 7.66 -4.08
CA CYS A 82 28.75 6.41 -3.86
C CYS A 82 27.57 6.30 -4.83
N ARG A 83 27.51 5.23 -5.64
CA ARG A 83 26.40 4.97 -6.57
C ARG A 83 25.99 3.50 -6.56
N GLU A 84 24.77 3.22 -7.01
CA GLU A 84 24.28 1.85 -7.14
C GLU A 84 24.95 1.11 -8.30
N GLN A 85 25.21 1.79 -9.42
CA GLN A 85 25.82 1.21 -10.61
C GLN A 85 27.28 1.64 -10.74
N CYS A 86 28.15 0.68 -11.05
CA CYS A 86 29.55 0.94 -11.34
C CYS A 86 29.73 1.46 -12.77
N PRO A 87 30.72 2.35 -13.00
CA PRO A 87 31.02 2.86 -14.33
C PRO A 87 31.57 1.77 -15.25
N ILE A 88 31.60 2.07 -16.55
CA ILE A 88 32.17 1.20 -17.57
C ILE A 88 33.62 0.83 -17.19
N GLY A 89 33.94 -0.47 -17.29
CA GLY A 89 35.23 -1.03 -16.89
C GLY A 89 35.34 -1.40 -15.41
N TYR A 90 34.24 -1.34 -14.65
CA TYR A 90 34.19 -1.73 -13.24
C TYR A 90 33.01 -2.65 -12.95
N PHE A 91 33.16 -3.54 -11.97
CA PHE A 91 32.11 -4.41 -11.44
C PHE A 91 31.85 -4.15 -9.96
N GLN A 92 30.69 -4.59 -9.49
CA GLN A 92 30.29 -4.47 -8.09
C GLN A 92 30.98 -5.53 -7.23
N ASP A 93 32.00 -5.13 -6.47
CA ASP A 93 32.60 -5.98 -5.44
C ASP A 93 31.77 -5.85 -4.16
N LYS A 94 30.88 -6.82 -3.95
CA LYS A 94 29.99 -6.89 -2.78
C LYS A 94 30.71 -7.21 -1.48
N ILE A 95 31.92 -7.77 -1.55
CA ILE A 95 32.70 -8.11 -0.36
C ILE A 95 33.30 -6.82 0.22
N ASN A 96 33.90 -6.00 -0.64
CA ASN A 96 34.55 -4.77 -0.23
C ASN A 96 33.64 -3.52 -0.34
N ASN A 97 32.43 -3.66 -0.88
CA ASN A 97 31.48 -2.57 -1.18
C ASN A 97 32.08 -1.45 -2.05
N ILE A 98 32.90 -1.84 -3.03
CA ILE A 98 33.56 -0.94 -3.97
C ILE A 98 33.21 -1.30 -5.42
N CYS A 99 33.38 -0.34 -6.31
CA CYS A 99 33.46 -0.64 -7.74
C CYS A 99 34.90 -1.03 -8.07
N ALA A 100 35.13 -2.34 -8.20
CA ALA A 100 36.42 -2.91 -8.52
C ALA A 100 36.62 -2.95 -10.03
N LYS A 101 37.87 -2.81 -10.49
CA LYS A 101 38.20 -2.71 -11.90
C LYS A 101 38.07 -4.08 -12.58
N CYS A 102 37.49 -4.11 -13.78
CA CYS A 102 37.55 -5.26 -14.67
C CYS A 102 38.98 -5.50 -15.19
N ASP A 103 39.22 -6.69 -15.75
CA ASP A 103 40.36 -6.90 -16.61
C ASP A 103 40.34 -5.91 -17.79
N ILE A 104 41.52 -5.45 -18.22
CA ILE A 104 41.65 -4.42 -19.26
C ILE A 104 41.08 -4.86 -20.62
N SER A 105 40.91 -6.17 -20.83
CA SER A 105 40.32 -6.72 -22.05
C SER A 105 38.81 -6.49 -22.19
N CYS A 106 38.09 -6.14 -21.12
CA CYS A 106 36.64 -5.92 -21.18
C CYS A 106 36.15 -4.61 -20.54
N ILE A 107 35.01 -4.16 -21.04
CA ILE A 107 34.34 -2.92 -20.61
C ILE A 107 33.18 -3.20 -19.64
N LYS A 108 32.78 -4.47 -19.49
CA LYS A 108 31.85 -4.94 -18.46
C LYS A 108 32.27 -6.34 -18.04
N CYS A 109 32.26 -6.63 -16.75
CA CYS A 109 32.65 -7.92 -16.19
C CYS A 109 31.82 -8.26 -14.95
N SER A 110 31.81 -9.54 -14.56
CA SER A 110 31.26 -10.04 -13.30
C SER A 110 32.32 -10.17 -12.20
N GLY A 111 33.59 -10.07 -12.55
CA GLY A 111 34.73 -10.28 -11.66
C GLY A 111 36.03 -9.74 -12.26
N PRO A 112 37.13 -9.81 -11.51
CA PRO A 112 38.40 -9.19 -11.90
C PRO A 112 39.18 -10.01 -12.94
N SER A 113 38.79 -11.25 -13.22
CA SER A 113 39.52 -12.12 -14.14
C SER A 113 39.26 -11.76 -15.60
N LYS A 114 40.24 -12.01 -16.47
CA LYS A 114 40.09 -11.97 -17.94
C LYS A 114 39.03 -12.91 -18.51
N ASN A 115 38.56 -13.87 -17.69
CA ASN A 115 37.50 -14.83 -18.04
C ASN A 115 36.13 -14.45 -17.42
N ASP A 116 36.06 -13.35 -16.68
CA ASP A 116 34.80 -12.86 -16.08
C ASP A 116 34.17 -11.75 -16.93
N CYS A 117 34.54 -11.64 -18.20
CA CYS A 117 34.05 -10.58 -19.08
C CYS A 117 32.60 -10.84 -19.50
N LEU A 118 31.81 -9.77 -19.48
CA LEU A 118 30.42 -9.76 -19.95
C LEU A 118 30.25 -8.91 -21.21
N LYS A 119 31.19 -8.00 -21.49
CA LYS A 119 31.20 -7.19 -22.70
C LYS A 119 32.62 -6.74 -23.06
N CYS A 120 33.00 -6.97 -24.30
CA CYS A 120 34.33 -6.62 -24.80
C CYS A 120 34.41 -5.17 -25.30
N GLY A 121 35.64 -4.63 -25.27
CA GLY A 121 35.95 -3.33 -25.85
C GLY A 121 35.97 -3.35 -27.38
N PHE A 122 36.33 -2.21 -27.96
CA PHE A 122 36.41 -2.04 -29.42
C PHE A 122 37.35 -3.08 -30.06
N LEU A 123 36.91 -3.71 -31.15
CA LEU A 123 37.63 -4.74 -31.92
C LEU A 123 37.97 -6.02 -31.14
N ALA A 124 37.18 -6.37 -30.12
CA ALA A 124 37.26 -7.65 -29.44
C ALA A 124 35.88 -8.29 -29.33
N TYR A 125 35.85 -9.62 -29.34
CA TYR A 125 34.65 -10.43 -29.37
C TYR A 125 34.55 -11.25 -28.09
N LEU A 126 33.34 -11.35 -27.53
CA LEU A 126 33.11 -12.15 -26.33
C LEU A 126 33.02 -13.64 -26.70
N GLU A 127 33.90 -14.46 -26.14
CA GLU A 127 33.94 -15.91 -26.27
C GLU A 127 34.01 -16.52 -24.87
N GLU A 128 32.94 -17.19 -24.43
CA GLU A 128 32.86 -17.89 -23.13
C GLU A 128 33.42 -17.10 -21.93
N GLY A 129 33.01 -15.84 -21.80
CA GLY A 129 33.45 -14.98 -20.69
C GLY A 129 34.81 -14.31 -20.90
N LYS A 130 35.46 -14.49 -22.06
CA LYS A 130 36.75 -13.88 -22.38
C LYS A 130 36.66 -13.03 -23.64
N CYS A 131 37.45 -11.96 -23.69
CA CYS A 131 37.57 -11.15 -24.90
C CYS A 131 38.70 -11.65 -25.80
N VAL A 132 38.35 -12.02 -27.03
CA VAL A 132 39.26 -12.54 -28.06
C VAL A 132 39.28 -11.61 -29.30
N LYS A 133 40.38 -11.60 -30.04
CA LYS A 133 40.50 -10.78 -31.27
C LYS A 133 39.88 -11.43 -32.50
N GLN A 134 39.69 -12.74 -32.46
CA GLN A 134 39.07 -13.56 -33.49
C GLN A 134 38.46 -14.77 -32.80
N CYS A 135 37.32 -15.23 -33.29
CA CYS A 135 36.67 -16.43 -32.77
C CYS A 135 37.53 -17.67 -33.04
N SER A 136 37.59 -18.59 -32.07
CA SER A 136 38.21 -19.91 -32.23
C SER A 136 37.52 -20.71 -33.34
N ASN A 137 38.18 -21.71 -33.93
CA ASN A 137 37.67 -22.43 -35.12
C ASN A 137 36.28 -23.07 -34.94
N ASP A 138 35.90 -23.42 -33.70
CA ASP A 138 34.60 -24.00 -33.37
C ASP A 138 33.51 -22.93 -33.15
N PHE A 139 33.85 -21.64 -33.31
CA PHE A 139 32.99 -20.50 -33.03
C PHE A 139 32.84 -19.59 -34.26
N GLN A 140 31.62 -19.13 -34.51
CA GLN A 140 31.29 -18.14 -35.54
C GLN A 140 31.06 -16.76 -34.92
N LEU A 141 31.44 -15.70 -35.64
CA LEU A 141 31.21 -14.33 -35.21
C LEU A 141 29.75 -13.91 -35.50
N VAL A 142 28.99 -13.58 -34.47
CA VAL A 142 27.60 -13.13 -34.56
C VAL A 142 27.47 -11.70 -34.03
N ASN A 143 26.60 -10.91 -34.68
CA ASN A 143 26.31 -9.51 -34.35
C ASN A 143 27.57 -8.63 -34.22
N GLN A 144 28.65 -9.00 -34.94
CA GLN A 144 29.95 -8.33 -34.96
C GLN A 144 30.67 -8.19 -33.61
N ASN A 145 30.18 -8.80 -32.52
CA ASN A 145 30.70 -8.58 -31.16
C ASN A 145 30.78 -9.85 -30.29
N THR A 146 30.26 -11.00 -30.73
CA THR A 146 30.17 -12.22 -29.90
C THR A 146 30.54 -13.46 -30.72
N CYS A 147 31.37 -14.33 -30.15
CA CYS A 147 31.76 -15.61 -30.72
C CYS A 147 30.85 -16.71 -30.16
N VAL A 148 30.23 -17.47 -31.06
CA VAL A 148 29.22 -18.47 -30.71
C VAL A 148 29.58 -19.83 -31.29
N LYS A 149 29.46 -20.93 -30.53
CA LYS A 149 29.77 -22.29 -31.02
C LYS A 149 28.93 -22.58 -32.27
N SER A 150 29.58 -23.07 -33.33
CA SER A 150 28.88 -23.48 -34.55
C SER A 150 28.15 -24.80 -34.29
N VAL A 151 26.82 -24.77 -34.20
CA VAL A 151 26.03 -25.98 -33.93
C VAL A 151 25.18 -26.32 -35.14
N SER A 152 25.53 -27.39 -35.82
CA SER A 152 24.70 -28.02 -36.85
C SER A 152 23.59 -28.93 -36.29
N GLN A 153 23.35 -28.96 -34.97
CA GLN A 153 22.25 -29.70 -34.29
C GLN A 153 21.80 -29.05 -32.95
N GLY A 154 21.31 -27.80 -32.96
CA GLY A 154 21.19 -26.98 -31.74
C GLY A 154 19.80 -26.45 -31.35
N CYS A 155 18.71 -26.82 -32.03
CA CYS A 155 17.36 -26.40 -31.66
C CYS A 155 16.44 -27.62 -31.47
N GLN A 156 15.37 -27.48 -30.68
CA GLN A 156 14.32 -28.49 -30.56
C GLN A 156 13.78 -28.91 -31.93
N GLN A 157 13.24 -30.13 -32.05
CA GLN A 157 12.91 -30.76 -33.33
C GLN A 157 11.93 -29.93 -34.17
N GLU A 158 11.04 -29.17 -33.54
CA GLU A 158 9.99 -28.34 -34.14
C GLU A 158 10.48 -26.92 -34.49
N CYS A 159 11.70 -26.57 -34.09
CA CYS A 159 12.26 -25.24 -34.21
C CYS A 159 13.25 -25.14 -35.38
N GLU A 160 13.10 -24.10 -36.20
CA GLU A 160 13.98 -23.80 -37.35
C GLU A 160 15.14 -22.88 -36.92
N LYS A 161 14.87 -21.92 -36.03
CA LYS A 161 15.89 -21.01 -35.43
C LYS A 161 15.58 -20.77 -33.96
N CYS A 162 16.57 -20.81 -33.08
CA CYS A 162 16.41 -20.60 -31.64
C CYS A 162 17.43 -19.62 -31.05
N TYR A 163 17.15 -19.10 -29.85
CA TYR A 163 18.09 -18.27 -29.08
C TYR A 163 19.30 -19.08 -28.61
N TYR A 164 20.46 -18.45 -28.75
CA TYR A 164 21.79 -19.07 -28.60
C TYR A 164 22.11 -19.53 -27.16
N ASP A 165 21.55 -18.91 -26.13
CA ASP A 165 21.96 -19.16 -24.73
C ASP A 165 21.14 -20.27 -24.04
N VAL A 166 19.97 -20.63 -24.56
CA VAL A 166 18.98 -21.46 -23.81
C VAL A 166 18.55 -22.71 -24.56
N HIS A 167 18.73 -22.82 -25.89
CA HIS A 167 18.31 -23.97 -26.74
C HIS A 167 16.80 -24.36 -26.66
N GLU A 168 16.01 -23.77 -25.75
CA GLU A 168 14.60 -24.05 -25.50
C GLU A 168 13.66 -22.97 -26.04
N GLU A 169 14.17 -21.75 -26.30
CA GLU A 169 13.39 -20.65 -26.85
C GLU A 169 13.66 -20.48 -28.34
N CYS A 170 12.72 -20.97 -29.14
CA CYS A 170 12.63 -20.80 -30.57
C CYS A 170 12.26 -19.37 -30.98
N THR A 171 12.87 -18.89 -32.05
CA THR A 171 12.59 -17.60 -32.69
C THR A 171 11.88 -17.78 -34.04
N GLU A 172 12.03 -18.94 -34.68
CA GLU A 172 11.34 -19.28 -35.93
C GLU A 172 11.01 -20.77 -35.96
N CYS A 173 9.74 -21.10 -36.12
CA CYS A 173 9.27 -22.49 -36.14
C CYS A 173 9.33 -23.11 -37.54
N LYS A 174 9.47 -24.44 -37.58
CA LYS A 174 9.32 -25.20 -38.83
C LYS A 174 7.91 -25.04 -39.39
N ASN A 175 7.78 -25.29 -40.69
CA ASN A 175 6.48 -25.30 -41.36
C ASN A 175 5.47 -26.18 -40.59
N GLN A 176 4.23 -25.70 -40.48
CA GLN A 176 3.10 -26.30 -39.73
C GLN A 176 3.09 -26.06 -38.21
N PHE A 177 4.15 -25.48 -37.65
CA PHE A 177 4.20 -25.08 -36.25
C PHE A 177 4.02 -23.56 -36.08
N PHE A 178 3.58 -23.17 -34.89
CA PHE A 178 3.29 -21.79 -34.51
C PHE A 178 4.08 -21.43 -33.25
N LEU A 179 4.72 -20.27 -33.26
CA LEU A 179 5.54 -19.81 -32.15
C LEU A 179 4.66 -19.29 -31.02
N ASN A 180 4.76 -19.91 -29.85
CA ASN A 180 4.23 -19.37 -28.61
C ASN A 180 5.18 -18.29 -28.09
N LEU A 181 4.81 -17.02 -28.31
CA LEU A 181 5.61 -15.85 -27.93
C LEU A 181 5.86 -15.72 -26.43
N LYS A 182 5.06 -16.39 -25.58
CA LYS A 182 5.20 -16.36 -24.12
C LYS A 182 6.23 -17.37 -23.62
N THR A 183 6.31 -18.54 -24.26
CA THR A 183 7.20 -19.63 -23.82
C THR A 183 8.40 -19.85 -24.75
N GLY A 184 8.43 -19.16 -25.90
CA GLY A 184 9.41 -19.40 -26.95
C GLY A 184 9.29 -20.78 -27.61
N LYS A 185 8.20 -21.54 -27.43
CA LYS A 185 8.10 -22.92 -27.96
C LYS A 185 7.25 -22.99 -29.22
N CYS A 186 7.60 -23.91 -30.12
CA CYS A 186 6.81 -24.21 -31.30
C CYS A 186 5.75 -25.25 -30.95
N VAL A 187 4.49 -24.96 -31.29
CA VAL A 187 3.36 -25.85 -31.04
C VAL A 187 2.52 -26.00 -32.31
N VAL A 188 1.76 -27.10 -32.43
CA VAL A 188 0.79 -27.24 -33.52
C VAL A 188 -0.46 -26.37 -33.27
N ALA A 189 -1.25 -26.09 -34.31
CA ALA A 189 -2.32 -25.09 -34.25
C ALA A 189 -3.34 -25.27 -33.11
N ASN A 190 -3.73 -26.51 -32.78
CA ASN A 190 -4.68 -26.83 -31.70
C ASN A 190 -4.04 -26.86 -30.29
N GLN A 191 -2.73 -26.62 -30.20
CA GLN A 191 -1.97 -26.56 -28.94
C GLN A 191 -1.54 -25.14 -28.58
N CYS A 192 -2.01 -24.12 -29.32
CA CYS A 192 -1.87 -22.75 -28.86
C CYS A 192 -2.56 -22.59 -27.48
N PRO A 193 -1.93 -21.90 -26.52
CA PRO A 193 -2.46 -21.78 -25.15
C PRO A 193 -3.83 -21.11 -25.11
N GLU A 194 -4.60 -21.37 -24.05
CA GLU A 194 -5.92 -20.73 -23.85
C GLU A 194 -5.82 -19.20 -23.97
N GLY A 195 -6.81 -18.60 -24.64
CA GLY A 195 -6.81 -17.17 -24.96
C GLY A 195 -5.94 -16.78 -26.17
N THR A 196 -5.39 -17.74 -26.91
CA THR A 196 -4.65 -17.49 -28.16
C THR A 196 -5.15 -18.38 -29.31
N PHE A 197 -4.82 -18.02 -30.56
CA PHE A 197 -5.12 -18.79 -31.76
C PHE A 197 -3.90 -18.84 -32.70
N ALA A 198 -3.87 -19.85 -33.56
CA ALA A 198 -2.80 -20.04 -34.53
C ALA A 198 -2.96 -19.07 -35.72
N ASN A 199 -2.13 -18.03 -35.77
CA ASN A 199 -2.15 -17.07 -36.88
C ASN A 199 -1.27 -17.59 -38.04
N ILE A 200 -1.91 -17.82 -39.19
CA ILE A 200 -1.29 -18.42 -40.38
C ILE A 200 -0.34 -17.44 -41.09
N GLU A 201 -0.60 -16.13 -41.01
CA GLU A 201 0.16 -15.07 -41.68
C GLU A 201 1.53 -14.87 -41.04
N ASN A 202 1.59 -14.80 -39.71
CA ASN A 202 2.83 -14.56 -38.98
C ASN A 202 3.42 -15.81 -38.29
N LYS A 203 2.75 -16.97 -38.39
CA LYS A 203 3.17 -18.25 -37.79
C LYS A 203 3.37 -18.17 -36.27
N THR A 204 2.54 -17.40 -35.57
CA THR A 204 2.57 -17.30 -34.10
C THR A 204 1.24 -17.69 -33.47
N CYS A 205 1.27 -18.07 -32.18
CA CYS A 205 0.06 -18.12 -31.35
C CYS A 205 -0.27 -16.68 -30.91
N GLN A 206 -1.22 -16.06 -31.60
CA GLN A 206 -1.62 -14.68 -31.34
C GLN A 206 -2.76 -14.62 -30.32
N ILE A 207 -2.75 -13.60 -29.47
CA ILE A 207 -3.80 -13.37 -28.47
C ILE A 207 -5.17 -13.14 -29.12
N CYS A 208 -6.22 -13.63 -28.47
CA CYS A 208 -7.58 -13.33 -28.80
C CYS A 208 -7.94 -11.92 -28.32
N GLU A 209 -8.12 -10.97 -29.24
CA GLU A 209 -8.51 -9.59 -28.91
C GLU A 209 -10.04 -9.41 -28.75
N ILE A 210 -10.82 -10.44 -29.09
CA ILE A 210 -12.28 -10.42 -28.98
C ILE A 210 -12.69 -10.45 -27.50
N ILE A 211 -13.31 -9.36 -27.02
CA ILE A 211 -13.74 -9.20 -25.63
C ILE A 211 -14.67 -10.35 -25.22
N GLY A 212 -14.33 -11.03 -24.12
CA GLY A 212 -15.13 -12.12 -23.56
C GLY A 212 -15.05 -13.44 -24.35
N CYS A 213 -14.10 -13.55 -25.29
CA CYS A 213 -13.80 -14.78 -25.98
C CYS A 213 -12.76 -15.61 -25.22
N LYS A 214 -13.06 -16.88 -24.98
CA LYS A 214 -12.15 -17.84 -24.33
C LYS A 214 -11.25 -18.54 -25.36
N GLN A 215 -11.80 -18.87 -26.52
CA GLN A 215 -11.06 -19.45 -27.65
C GLN A 215 -11.52 -18.79 -28.96
N CYS A 216 -10.60 -18.21 -29.70
CA CYS A 216 -10.88 -17.61 -31.01
C CYS A 216 -10.24 -18.42 -32.15
N ILE A 217 -10.79 -18.28 -33.35
CA ILE A 217 -10.27 -18.89 -34.58
C ILE A 217 -9.44 -17.87 -35.36
N SER A 218 -9.81 -16.60 -35.25
CA SER A 218 -9.13 -15.46 -35.85
C SER A 218 -9.32 -14.22 -34.96
N LEU A 219 -8.81 -13.07 -35.41
CA LEU A 219 -9.04 -11.77 -34.75
C LEU A 219 -10.51 -11.32 -34.75
N THR A 220 -11.36 -11.92 -35.59
CA THR A 220 -12.77 -11.52 -35.74
C THR A 220 -13.77 -12.61 -35.39
N ILE A 221 -13.32 -13.88 -35.31
CA ILE A 221 -14.18 -15.03 -35.09
C ILE A 221 -13.84 -15.73 -33.78
N CYS A 222 -14.81 -15.76 -32.87
CA CYS A 222 -14.74 -16.48 -31.61
C CYS A 222 -15.36 -17.88 -31.74
N ALA A 223 -14.60 -18.91 -31.33
CA ALA A 223 -15.11 -20.28 -31.22
C ALA A 223 -15.96 -20.43 -29.95
N GLU A 224 -15.40 -20.08 -28.79
CA GLU A 224 -15.97 -20.28 -27.45
C GLU A 224 -15.91 -18.99 -26.62
N CYS A 225 -17.03 -18.56 -26.05
CA CYS A 225 -17.11 -17.40 -25.17
C CYS A 225 -16.88 -17.79 -23.70
N ASP A 226 -16.39 -16.85 -22.90
CA ASP A 226 -16.19 -17.04 -21.47
C ASP A 226 -17.53 -16.98 -20.71
N GLU A 227 -18.15 -18.15 -20.56
CA GLU A 227 -19.40 -18.30 -19.81
C GLU A 227 -19.25 -17.98 -18.31
N TYR A 228 -18.05 -18.15 -17.73
CA TYR A 228 -17.80 -17.82 -16.32
C TYR A 228 -17.89 -16.31 -16.09
N GLN A 229 -17.40 -15.51 -17.05
CA GLN A 229 -17.55 -14.05 -17.08
C GLN A 229 -18.89 -13.58 -17.66
N GLN A 230 -19.84 -14.51 -17.87
CA GLN A 230 -21.20 -14.25 -18.36
C GLN A 230 -21.25 -13.77 -19.82
N TYR A 231 -20.31 -14.18 -20.65
CA TYR A 231 -20.34 -13.93 -22.10
C TYR A 231 -20.99 -15.10 -22.84
N VAL A 232 -21.83 -14.77 -23.82
CA VAL A 232 -22.49 -15.73 -24.69
C VAL A 232 -22.19 -15.43 -26.16
N LYS A 233 -22.22 -16.47 -26.98
CA LYS A 233 -21.96 -16.34 -28.42
C LYS A 233 -23.10 -15.63 -29.13
N LYS A 234 -22.78 -14.59 -29.88
CA LYS A 234 -23.69 -13.81 -30.73
C LYS A 234 -23.06 -13.68 -32.11
N GLY A 235 -23.37 -14.64 -32.98
CA GLY A 235 -22.67 -14.79 -34.26
C GLY A 235 -21.22 -15.19 -34.03
N ASP A 236 -20.28 -14.45 -34.64
CA ASP A 236 -18.84 -14.69 -34.53
C ASP A 236 -18.18 -13.97 -33.33
N GLN A 237 -18.97 -13.26 -32.52
CA GLN A 237 -18.45 -12.52 -31.37
C GLN A 237 -19.13 -12.94 -30.06
N CYS A 238 -18.60 -12.41 -28.95
CA CYS A 238 -19.15 -12.61 -27.62
C CYS A 238 -19.85 -11.35 -27.12
N SER A 239 -20.92 -11.53 -26.36
CA SER A 239 -21.65 -10.45 -25.73
C SER A 239 -21.97 -10.80 -24.29
N LYS A 240 -21.84 -9.83 -23.40
CA LYS A 240 -22.09 -10.02 -21.97
C LYS A 240 -23.59 -10.03 -21.69
N CYS A 241 -24.06 -10.97 -20.87
CA CYS A 241 -25.42 -10.99 -20.40
C CYS A 241 -25.76 -9.72 -19.58
N PRO A 242 -27.04 -9.29 -19.55
CA PRO A 242 -27.48 -8.20 -18.68
C PRO A 242 -27.10 -8.44 -17.21
N TYR A 243 -26.90 -7.38 -16.45
CA TYR A 243 -26.40 -7.46 -15.07
C TYR A 243 -27.25 -8.36 -14.18
N ASP A 244 -28.57 -8.36 -14.34
CA ASP A 244 -29.50 -9.14 -13.50
C ASP A 244 -29.52 -10.63 -13.87
N CYS A 245 -28.97 -10.97 -15.05
CA CYS A 245 -29.00 -12.30 -15.63
C CYS A 245 -27.71 -13.07 -15.31
N GLN A 246 -27.86 -14.29 -14.79
CA GLN A 246 -26.74 -15.19 -14.54
C GLN A 246 -26.32 -15.93 -15.82
N LYS A 247 -27.29 -16.44 -16.60
CA LYS A 247 -27.08 -17.04 -17.93
C LYS A 247 -28.15 -16.55 -18.88
N CYS A 248 -27.79 -16.13 -20.09
CA CYS A 248 -28.71 -15.67 -21.12
C CYS A 248 -28.59 -16.50 -22.40
N SER A 249 -29.56 -16.37 -23.29
CA SER A 249 -29.50 -16.95 -24.64
C SER A 249 -28.67 -16.06 -25.58
N SER A 250 -28.49 -16.48 -26.84
CA SER A 250 -27.91 -15.63 -27.90
C SER A 250 -28.72 -14.35 -28.14
N ASP A 251 -30.02 -14.36 -27.85
CA ASP A 251 -30.79 -13.14 -27.63
C ASP A 251 -30.56 -12.66 -26.18
N LEU A 252 -29.77 -11.60 -26.03
CA LEU A 252 -29.39 -11.01 -24.75
C LEU A 252 -30.59 -10.52 -23.92
N ARG A 253 -31.77 -10.37 -24.52
CA ARG A 253 -33.00 -10.01 -23.81
C ARG A 253 -33.66 -11.19 -23.11
N ASN A 254 -33.29 -12.41 -23.48
CA ASN A 254 -33.85 -13.63 -22.95
C ASN A 254 -32.85 -14.30 -21.99
N CYS A 255 -33.15 -14.15 -20.71
CA CYS A 255 -32.43 -14.75 -19.61
C CYS A 255 -32.89 -16.20 -19.36
N LEU A 256 -31.94 -17.08 -19.07
CA LEU A 256 -32.18 -18.50 -18.77
C LEU A 256 -32.05 -18.79 -17.25
N SER A 257 -31.35 -17.94 -16.51
CA SER A 257 -31.25 -18.02 -15.05
C SER A 257 -30.81 -16.69 -14.45
N CYS A 258 -31.28 -16.37 -13.24
CA CYS A 258 -31.06 -15.07 -12.62
C CYS A 258 -30.00 -15.09 -11.52
N LYS A 259 -29.39 -13.92 -11.27
CA LYS A 259 -28.47 -13.75 -10.13
C LYS A 259 -29.19 -13.98 -8.80
N ILE A 260 -28.41 -14.23 -7.75
CA ILE A 260 -28.93 -14.46 -6.39
C ILE A 260 -29.79 -13.25 -5.98
N GLY A 261 -30.98 -13.53 -5.45
CA GLY A 261 -31.95 -12.51 -5.04
C GLY A 261 -32.96 -12.09 -6.12
N LEU A 262 -32.89 -12.66 -7.33
CA LEU A 262 -33.82 -12.41 -8.42
C LEU A 262 -34.50 -13.71 -8.89
N PHE A 263 -35.68 -13.57 -9.47
CA PHE A 263 -36.49 -14.69 -9.97
C PHE A 263 -36.67 -14.58 -11.48
N LEU A 264 -36.55 -15.73 -12.16
CA LEU A 264 -36.76 -15.81 -13.60
C LEU A 264 -38.28 -15.80 -13.91
N GLN A 265 -38.71 -14.82 -14.69
CA GLN A 265 -40.07 -14.67 -15.18
C GLN A 265 -40.05 -14.36 -16.68
N GLU A 266 -40.55 -15.29 -17.50
CA GLU A 266 -40.69 -15.12 -18.97
C GLU A 266 -39.41 -14.61 -19.66
N GLY A 267 -38.25 -15.17 -19.28
CA GLY A 267 -36.97 -14.77 -19.85
C GLY A 267 -36.40 -13.47 -19.27
N LYS A 268 -36.98 -12.90 -18.20
CA LYS A 268 -36.47 -11.71 -17.50
C LYS A 268 -36.23 -12.00 -16.04
N CYS A 269 -35.31 -11.27 -15.43
CA CYS A 269 -35.05 -11.34 -14.00
C CYS A 269 -35.79 -10.22 -13.28
N VAL A 270 -36.61 -10.59 -12.31
CA VAL A 270 -37.42 -9.67 -11.52
C VAL A 270 -37.14 -9.86 -10.03
N TYR A 271 -37.29 -8.80 -9.24
CA TYR A 271 -37.11 -8.86 -7.79
C TYR A 271 -38.33 -9.47 -7.08
N GLN A 272 -39.51 -9.33 -7.67
CA GLN A 272 -40.78 -9.89 -7.20
C GLN A 272 -41.56 -10.44 -8.40
N CYS A 273 -42.20 -11.59 -8.21
CA CYS A 273 -43.04 -12.18 -9.24
C CYS A 273 -44.34 -11.38 -9.44
N SER A 274 -44.97 -11.54 -10.61
CA SER A 274 -46.31 -10.98 -10.85
C SER A 274 -47.34 -11.52 -9.85
N GLN A 275 -48.44 -10.80 -9.62
CA GLN A 275 -49.46 -11.15 -8.62
C GLN A 275 -50.12 -12.53 -8.83
N THR A 276 -49.90 -13.18 -9.97
CA THR A 276 -50.46 -14.50 -10.33
C THR A 276 -49.42 -15.64 -10.25
N GLN A 277 -48.22 -15.33 -9.75
CA GLN A 277 -47.08 -16.24 -9.63
C GLN A 277 -46.45 -16.12 -8.23
N PHE A 278 -45.78 -17.17 -7.76
CA PHE A 278 -45.01 -17.15 -6.51
C PHE A 278 -43.54 -17.45 -6.75
N GLU A 279 -42.68 -16.98 -5.85
CA GLU A 279 -41.24 -17.18 -5.87
C GLU A 279 -40.84 -18.60 -5.45
N ASP A 280 -40.35 -19.43 -6.38
CA ASP A 280 -39.68 -20.69 -6.02
C ASP A 280 -38.21 -20.37 -5.67
N ILE A 281 -37.92 -20.30 -4.37
CA ILE A 281 -36.58 -19.97 -3.86
C ILE A 281 -35.54 -21.03 -4.25
N GLN A 282 -35.94 -22.31 -4.38
CA GLN A 282 -34.99 -23.37 -4.71
C GLN A 282 -34.58 -23.32 -6.18
N LYS A 283 -35.53 -23.00 -7.05
CA LYS A 283 -35.29 -22.91 -8.50
C LYS A 283 -34.97 -21.50 -9.00
N ARG A 284 -35.17 -20.48 -8.16
CA ARG A 284 -35.05 -19.05 -8.49
C ARG A 284 -35.88 -18.68 -9.72
N GLU A 285 -37.11 -19.18 -9.77
CA GLU A 285 -38.07 -18.97 -10.86
C GLU A 285 -39.44 -18.54 -10.32
N CYS A 286 -40.20 -17.81 -11.13
CA CYS A 286 -41.60 -17.48 -10.85
C CYS A 286 -42.52 -18.61 -11.31
N VAL A 287 -43.26 -19.21 -10.38
CA VAL A 287 -44.12 -20.37 -10.65
C VAL A 287 -45.60 -19.95 -10.60
N PRO A 288 -46.44 -20.37 -11.55
CA PRO A 288 -47.88 -20.09 -11.51
C PRO A 288 -48.56 -20.68 -10.28
N ILE A 289 -49.54 -19.96 -9.72
CA ILE A 289 -50.30 -20.32 -8.51
C ILE A 289 -51.16 -21.60 -8.69
N THR A 290 -51.36 -22.11 -9.91
CA THR A 290 -52.34 -23.17 -10.26
C THR A 290 -51.91 -24.63 -10.02
N LYS A 291 -50.87 -24.93 -9.23
CA LYS A 291 -50.32 -26.30 -9.11
C LYS A 291 -50.92 -27.24 -8.04
N CYS A 292 -51.81 -26.81 -7.14
CA CYS A 292 -52.44 -27.74 -6.19
C CYS A 292 -53.65 -28.47 -6.82
N LYS A 293 -53.75 -29.80 -6.64
CA LYS A 293 -54.87 -30.63 -7.15
C LYS A 293 -56.20 -30.26 -6.47
N SER A 294 -57.32 -30.53 -7.15
CA SER A 294 -58.70 -30.16 -6.77
C SER A 294 -59.16 -30.53 -5.35
N SER A 295 -58.45 -31.42 -4.64
CA SER A 295 -58.76 -31.80 -3.25
C SER A 295 -58.02 -30.95 -2.20
N HIS A 296 -56.89 -30.33 -2.53
CA HIS A 296 -56.06 -29.54 -1.61
C HIS A 296 -56.01 -28.09 -2.08
N ILE A 297 -57.05 -27.32 -1.75
CA ILE A 297 -57.26 -25.98 -2.32
C ILE A 297 -56.25 -24.97 -1.76
N PHE A 298 -55.69 -25.16 -0.56
CA PHE A 298 -54.92 -24.13 0.14
C PHE A 298 -53.42 -24.43 0.25
N TYR A 299 -52.57 -23.49 -0.15
CA TYR A 299 -51.10 -23.62 -0.09
C TYR A 299 -50.49 -22.96 1.16
N TYR A 300 -49.59 -23.66 1.87
CA TYR A 300 -48.81 -23.13 3.00
C TYR A 300 -47.47 -23.84 3.16
N LYS A 301 -46.36 -23.11 3.30
CA LYS A 301 -45.00 -23.66 3.57
C LYS A 301 -44.63 -24.87 2.68
N ASN A 302 -44.79 -24.76 1.37
CA ASN A 302 -44.47 -25.79 0.37
C ASN A 302 -45.31 -27.08 0.46
N LYS A 303 -46.48 -27.04 1.12
CA LYS A 303 -47.45 -28.14 1.17
C LYS A 303 -48.86 -27.62 0.83
N CYS A 304 -49.65 -28.46 0.16
CA CYS A 304 -51.07 -28.19 -0.06
C CYS A 304 -51.90 -28.81 1.08
N TYR A 305 -52.94 -28.11 1.52
CA TYR A 305 -53.84 -28.48 2.62
C TYR A 305 -55.31 -28.39 2.16
N ASN A 306 -56.20 -29.17 2.80
CA ASN A 306 -57.65 -29.06 2.59
C ASN A 306 -58.24 -27.81 3.25
N SER A 307 -57.61 -27.33 4.31
CA SER A 307 -57.97 -26.14 5.08
C SER A 307 -56.70 -25.50 5.62
N CYS A 308 -56.69 -24.18 5.81
CA CYS A 308 -55.52 -23.50 6.32
C CYS A 308 -55.16 -23.92 7.76
N PRO A 309 -53.86 -24.15 8.08
CA PRO A 309 -53.43 -24.49 9.44
C PRO A 309 -53.77 -23.40 10.47
N LEU A 310 -53.78 -23.76 11.76
CA LEU A 310 -53.92 -22.79 12.86
C LEU A 310 -52.87 -21.66 12.75
N HIS A 311 -53.21 -20.45 13.22
CA HIS A 311 -52.41 -19.22 13.06
C HIS A 311 -52.29 -18.70 11.61
N THR A 312 -53.20 -19.11 10.72
CA THR A 312 -53.24 -18.61 9.34
C THR A 312 -54.66 -18.22 8.92
N THR A 313 -54.78 -17.28 7.98
CA THR A 313 -56.01 -16.89 7.30
C THR A 313 -55.94 -17.23 5.81
N THR A 314 -57.07 -17.27 5.13
CA THR A 314 -57.18 -17.58 3.70
C THR A 314 -57.29 -16.32 2.87
N GLU A 315 -56.44 -16.16 1.86
CA GLU A 315 -56.64 -15.19 0.79
C GLU A 315 -56.36 -15.85 -0.56
N ARG A 316 -57.36 -15.89 -1.45
CA ARG A 316 -57.25 -16.46 -2.81
C ARG A 316 -56.54 -17.84 -2.85
N SER A 317 -56.99 -18.76 -1.99
CA SER A 317 -56.47 -20.13 -1.92
C SER A 317 -55.02 -20.26 -1.37
N ILE A 318 -54.53 -19.23 -0.69
CA ILE A 318 -53.22 -19.22 -0.03
C ILE A 318 -53.44 -19.00 1.48
N CYS A 319 -52.74 -19.74 2.31
CA CYS A 319 -52.73 -19.51 3.75
C CYS A 319 -51.68 -18.47 4.10
N LEU A 320 -52.12 -17.38 4.70
CA LEU A 320 -51.29 -16.28 5.16
C LEU A 320 -51.18 -16.32 6.67
N GLN A 321 -49.98 -16.11 7.20
CA GLN A 321 -49.78 -16.14 8.65
C GLN A 321 -50.45 -14.94 9.32
N CYS A 322 -51.17 -15.18 10.42
CA CYS A 322 -51.74 -14.12 11.25
C CYS A 322 -50.64 -13.28 11.91
N ASN A 323 -50.98 -12.06 12.32
CA ASN A 323 -50.10 -11.22 13.13
C ASN A 323 -49.58 -11.92 14.39
N ARG A 324 -48.40 -11.49 14.84
CA ARG A 324 -47.69 -12.12 15.97
C ARG A 324 -48.58 -12.12 17.22
N GLY A 325 -48.63 -13.26 17.91
CA GLY A 325 -49.48 -13.44 19.09
C GLY A 325 -50.94 -13.74 18.80
N CYS A 326 -51.33 -13.85 17.53
CA CYS A 326 -52.68 -14.21 17.13
C CYS A 326 -52.81 -15.72 16.90
N LEU A 327 -53.81 -16.34 17.52
CA LEU A 327 -54.22 -17.74 17.29
C LEU A 327 -55.16 -17.86 16.09
N GLN A 328 -56.08 -16.90 15.93
CA GLN A 328 -57.05 -16.87 14.84
C GLN A 328 -57.36 -15.44 14.37
N CYS A 329 -57.33 -15.22 13.06
CA CYS A 329 -57.48 -13.91 12.44
C CYS A 329 -58.48 -13.93 11.27
N TYR A 330 -59.17 -12.81 11.04
CA TYR A 330 -60.01 -12.61 9.86
C TYR A 330 -59.14 -12.27 8.63
N GLN A 331 -58.14 -11.43 8.82
CA GLN A 331 -57.14 -11.03 7.84
C GLN A 331 -55.76 -11.06 8.50
N GLN A 332 -54.66 -10.97 7.73
CA GLN A 332 -53.30 -10.97 8.30
C GLN A 332 -53.13 -10.01 9.49
N ASN A 333 -53.82 -8.86 9.43
CA ASN A 333 -53.71 -7.79 10.43
C ASN A 333 -54.87 -7.68 11.43
N THR A 334 -55.90 -8.52 11.31
CA THR A 334 -57.11 -8.42 12.13
C THR A 334 -57.29 -9.71 12.92
N CYS A 335 -56.92 -9.68 14.19
CA CYS A 335 -57.01 -10.80 15.10
C CYS A 335 -58.27 -10.73 15.97
N TYR A 336 -58.92 -11.86 16.21
CA TYR A 336 -60.03 -11.96 17.16
C TYR A 336 -59.75 -12.94 18.30
N ASN A 337 -58.65 -13.71 18.23
CA ASN A 337 -58.25 -14.65 19.26
C ASN A 337 -56.74 -14.60 19.48
N CYS A 338 -56.30 -14.09 20.63
CA CYS A 338 -54.90 -13.90 20.98
C CYS A 338 -54.35 -15.06 21.84
N ASP A 339 -53.04 -15.29 21.75
CA ASP A 339 -52.31 -16.26 22.54
C ASP A 339 -52.07 -15.75 23.96
N THR A 340 -53.13 -15.78 24.76
CA THR A 340 -53.13 -15.31 26.16
C THR A 340 -52.15 -16.09 27.04
N ASN A 341 -51.88 -17.35 26.71
CA ASN A 341 -50.90 -18.18 27.41
C ASN A 341 -49.46 -17.65 27.27
N ASN A 342 -49.18 -16.91 26.19
CA ASN A 342 -47.89 -16.28 25.93
C ASN A 342 -47.91 -14.75 26.13
N GLY A 343 -48.87 -14.22 26.90
CA GLY A 343 -48.91 -12.82 27.31
C GLY A 343 -49.47 -11.83 26.28
N TRP A 344 -50.27 -12.33 25.33
CA TRP A 344 -50.95 -11.50 24.33
C TRP A 344 -52.41 -11.24 24.70
N GLU A 345 -52.82 -9.97 24.65
CA GLU A 345 -54.21 -9.56 24.90
C GLU A 345 -54.80 -8.89 23.64
N LEU A 346 -56.11 -9.03 23.46
CA LEU A 346 -56.84 -8.45 22.32
C LEU A 346 -57.16 -6.98 22.60
N ASP A 347 -56.65 -6.06 21.76
CA ASP A 347 -57.12 -4.68 21.74
C ASP A 347 -58.38 -4.59 20.87
N LYS A 348 -59.52 -4.42 21.53
CA LYS A 348 -60.84 -4.33 20.88
C LYS A 348 -61.04 -3.07 20.04
N ASN A 349 -60.17 -2.08 20.15
CA ASN A 349 -60.27 -0.85 19.35
C ASN A 349 -59.61 -1.00 17.97
N VAL A 350 -58.66 -1.93 17.85
CA VAL A 350 -57.85 -2.12 16.64
C VAL A 350 -57.96 -3.56 16.10
N ASP A 351 -58.77 -4.41 16.73
CA ASP A 351 -58.95 -5.83 16.44
C ASP A 351 -57.60 -6.54 16.20
N ASN A 352 -56.66 -6.35 17.11
CA ASN A 352 -55.31 -6.92 17.00
C ASN A 352 -54.71 -7.27 18.36
N CYS A 353 -53.75 -8.19 18.38
CA CYS A 353 -53.09 -8.62 19.61
C CYS A 353 -51.91 -7.74 19.94
N PHE A 354 -51.81 -7.31 21.19
CA PHE A 354 -50.61 -6.64 21.72
C PHE A 354 -49.96 -7.51 22.78
N ASN A 355 -48.63 -7.47 22.81
CA ASN A 355 -47.84 -8.15 23.82
C ASN A 355 -47.72 -7.22 25.03
N LYS A 356 -47.94 -7.74 26.24
CA LYS A 356 -47.89 -6.98 27.50
C LYS A 356 -46.47 -6.54 27.93
N THR A 357 -45.50 -6.48 27.01
CA THR A 357 -44.12 -6.06 27.28
C THR A 357 -43.75 -4.78 26.52
N CYS A 358 -43.41 -3.74 27.30
CA CYS A 358 -42.71 -2.47 26.99
C CYS A 358 -43.02 -1.73 25.67
N GLU A 359 -43.49 -0.48 25.76
CA GLU A 359 -43.83 0.38 24.60
C GLU A 359 -42.62 1.14 24.01
N VAL A 360 -41.39 0.87 24.48
CA VAL A 360 -40.16 1.48 23.97
C VAL A 360 -39.52 0.58 22.92
N HIS A 361 -39.27 1.10 21.71
CA HIS A 361 -38.61 0.36 20.63
C HIS A 361 -37.26 -0.21 21.07
N TYR A 362 -37.04 -1.49 20.71
CA TYR A 362 -35.82 -2.26 21.00
C TYR A 362 -35.54 -2.51 22.49
N CYS A 363 -36.55 -2.32 23.33
CA CYS A 363 -36.48 -2.57 24.76
C CYS A 363 -36.80 -4.03 25.12
N LEU A 364 -35.93 -4.66 25.92
CA LEU A 364 -36.12 -6.01 26.46
C LEU A 364 -36.83 -5.99 27.82
N LYS A 365 -36.57 -4.99 28.68
CA LYS A 365 -37.25 -4.77 29.97
C LYS A 365 -37.45 -3.29 30.24
N CYS A 366 -38.61 -2.93 30.75
CA CYS A 366 -38.99 -1.57 31.13
C CYS A 366 -39.32 -1.48 32.63
N GLN A 367 -39.39 -0.25 33.14
CA GLN A 367 -39.78 -0.02 34.52
C GLN A 367 -41.21 -0.52 34.79
N ILE A 368 -41.41 -1.14 35.95
CA ILE A 368 -42.70 -1.70 36.39
C ILE A 368 -43.81 -0.64 36.40
N ASN A 369 -43.45 0.61 36.72
CA ASN A 369 -44.40 1.72 36.85
C ASN A 369 -44.44 2.65 35.62
N ASN A 370 -43.61 2.41 34.60
CA ASN A 370 -43.54 3.26 33.42
C ASN A 370 -43.09 2.48 32.17
N LYS A 371 -44.06 2.06 31.35
CA LYS A 371 -43.85 1.32 30.10
C LYS A 371 -43.09 2.09 29.01
N TYR A 372 -42.88 3.39 29.19
CA TYR A 372 -42.09 4.26 28.29
C TYR A 372 -40.62 4.43 28.72
N GLN A 373 -40.19 3.78 29.79
CA GLN A 373 -38.80 3.82 30.27
C GLN A 373 -38.16 2.45 30.21
N CYS A 374 -37.17 2.31 29.32
CA CYS A 374 -36.42 1.08 29.18
C CYS A 374 -35.29 0.99 30.21
N ILE A 375 -35.10 -0.20 30.80
CA ILE A 375 -33.99 -0.50 31.71
C ILE A 375 -33.01 -1.53 31.13
N GLN A 376 -33.41 -2.29 30.11
CA GLN A 376 -32.53 -3.26 29.43
C GLN A 376 -32.88 -3.34 27.93
N CYS A 377 -31.87 -3.23 27.08
CA CYS A 377 -32.02 -3.27 25.62
C CYS A 377 -31.75 -4.65 25.03
N ILE A 378 -32.29 -4.93 23.84
CA ILE A 378 -31.95 -6.11 23.04
C ILE A 378 -30.45 -6.07 22.68
N HIS A 379 -29.81 -7.24 22.57
CA HIS A 379 -28.35 -7.47 22.55
C HIS A 379 -27.51 -6.61 21.56
N GLN A 380 -28.14 -5.94 20.59
CA GLN A 380 -27.51 -5.11 19.56
C GLN A 380 -27.75 -3.59 19.74
N TYR A 381 -28.47 -3.18 20.79
CA TYR A 381 -28.77 -1.78 21.10
C TYR A 381 -28.20 -1.40 22.47
N LEU A 382 -27.83 -0.13 22.61
CA LEU A 382 -27.22 0.44 23.80
C LEU A 382 -28.23 1.30 24.55
N LEU A 383 -28.24 1.21 25.89
CA LEU A 383 -29.09 2.02 26.74
C LEU A 383 -28.55 3.45 26.86
N TYR A 384 -29.39 4.44 26.52
CA TYR A 384 -29.13 5.87 26.69
C TYR A 384 -30.38 6.57 27.27
N LYS A 385 -30.27 7.15 28.47
CA LYS A 385 -31.34 7.91 29.15
C LYS A 385 -32.72 7.22 29.08
N ASN A 386 -32.76 5.92 29.37
CA ASN A 386 -33.96 5.07 29.34
C ASN A 386 -34.55 4.73 27.95
N ARG A 387 -33.77 4.89 26.87
CA ARG A 387 -34.10 4.45 25.51
C ARG A 387 -32.98 3.60 24.91
N CYS A 388 -33.32 2.76 23.95
CA CYS A 388 -32.37 1.93 23.24
C CYS A 388 -31.98 2.58 21.92
N VAL A 389 -30.69 2.80 21.71
CA VAL A 389 -30.12 3.43 20.51
C VAL A 389 -29.12 2.50 19.84
N GLN A 390 -28.98 2.62 18.52
CA GLN A 390 -28.02 1.82 17.74
C GLN A 390 -26.59 2.38 17.85
N SER A 391 -26.46 3.70 17.98
CA SER A 391 -25.19 4.42 18.15
C SER A 391 -25.33 5.49 19.23
N CYS A 392 -24.28 5.71 20.03
CA CYS A 392 -24.29 6.75 21.06
C CYS A 392 -24.19 8.15 20.45
N PRO A 393 -24.89 9.16 21.00
CA PRO A 393 -24.78 10.55 20.55
C PRO A 393 -23.40 11.14 20.88
N ASP A 394 -23.05 12.26 20.24
CA ASP A 394 -21.86 13.04 20.59
C ASP A 394 -21.84 13.34 22.11
N THR A 395 -20.65 13.44 22.70
CA THR A 395 -20.36 13.46 24.15
C THR A 395 -20.55 12.14 24.89
N TYR A 396 -20.92 11.05 24.19
CA TYR A 396 -21.01 9.70 24.75
C TYR A 396 -20.29 8.67 23.85
N TYR A 397 -19.76 7.61 24.46
CA TYR A 397 -19.13 6.48 23.77
C TYR A 397 -19.81 5.15 24.14
N PRO A 398 -19.76 4.13 23.26
CA PRO A 398 -20.36 2.83 23.54
C PRO A 398 -19.52 2.00 24.53
N ASP A 399 -20.13 1.54 25.63
CA ASP A 399 -19.59 0.51 26.50
C ASP A 399 -20.37 -0.79 26.25
N TYR A 400 -19.83 -1.66 25.40
CA TYR A 400 -20.47 -2.92 25.01
C TYR A 400 -20.54 -3.93 26.17
N ASN A 401 -19.60 -3.86 27.14
CA ASN A 401 -19.61 -4.74 28.30
C ASN A 401 -20.77 -4.40 29.25
N LYS A 402 -21.10 -3.11 29.38
CA LYS A 402 -22.25 -2.64 30.16
C LYS A 402 -23.51 -2.40 29.32
N GLN A 403 -23.42 -2.64 28.01
CA GLN A 403 -24.47 -2.43 27.01
C GLN A 403 -25.17 -1.06 27.11
N LYS A 404 -24.40 0.01 27.35
CA LYS A 404 -24.91 1.38 27.54
C LYS A 404 -23.97 2.45 26.97
N CYS A 405 -24.51 3.64 26.76
CA CYS A 405 -23.73 4.81 26.39
C CYS A 405 -23.12 5.46 27.63
N MET A 406 -21.80 5.62 27.64
CA MET A 406 -21.02 6.22 28.73
C MET A 406 -20.60 7.64 28.34
N GLU A 407 -20.60 8.56 29.29
CA GLU A 407 -20.27 9.96 29.03
C GLU A 407 -18.76 10.16 28.80
N CYS A 408 -18.41 11.05 27.88
CA CYS A 408 -17.03 11.46 27.62
C CYS A 408 -16.46 12.31 28.76
N GLN A 409 -15.13 12.43 28.79
CA GLN A 409 -14.45 13.36 29.71
C GLN A 409 -14.89 14.81 29.44
N LYS A 410 -14.91 15.65 30.49
CA LYS A 410 -15.34 17.05 30.40
C LYS A 410 -14.59 17.81 29.30
N GLY A 411 -15.35 18.48 28.43
CA GLY A 411 -14.79 19.25 27.31
C GLY A 411 -14.50 18.42 26.05
N CYS A 412 -14.81 17.12 26.03
CA CYS A 412 -14.67 16.26 24.87
C CYS A 412 -16.01 16.04 24.13
N LEU A 413 -16.04 16.28 22.82
CA LEU A 413 -17.19 16.06 21.94
C LEU A 413 -17.25 14.64 21.39
N ARG A 414 -16.11 14.03 21.07
CA ARG A 414 -16.04 12.63 20.58
C ARG A 414 -14.92 11.89 21.28
N CYS A 415 -15.22 10.76 21.88
CA CYS A 415 -14.26 10.00 22.68
C CYS A 415 -14.43 8.48 22.54
N SER A 416 -13.44 7.75 23.03
CA SER A 416 -13.53 6.35 23.43
C SER A 416 -13.43 6.22 24.96
N SER A 417 -13.32 4.99 25.46
CA SER A 417 -13.16 4.72 26.90
C SER A 417 -11.90 5.34 27.52
N GLN A 418 -10.88 5.69 26.71
CA GLN A 418 -9.60 6.21 27.20
C GLN A 418 -9.12 7.47 26.48
N GLU A 419 -9.60 7.74 25.27
CA GLU A 419 -9.08 8.80 24.41
C GLU A 419 -10.16 9.80 24.01
N CYS A 420 -9.78 11.07 23.86
CA CYS A 420 -10.64 12.09 23.25
C CYS A 420 -10.15 12.40 21.83
N TYR A 421 -11.05 12.26 20.86
CA TYR A 421 -10.79 12.53 19.44
C TYR A 421 -11.07 13.98 19.05
N GLU A 422 -11.97 14.67 19.77
CA GLU A 422 -12.39 16.03 19.43
C GLU A 422 -12.77 16.82 20.70
N CYS A 423 -12.12 17.97 20.94
CA CYS A 423 -12.45 18.86 22.05
C CYS A 423 -13.48 19.92 21.67
N ASP A 424 -14.30 20.34 22.64
CA ASP A 424 -15.13 21.54 22.52
C ASP A 424 -14.24 22.79 22.50
N ASN A 425 -13.92 23.22 21.28
CA ASN A 425 -13.00 24.33 21.00
C ASN A 425 -13.49 25.69 21.54
N LYS A 426 -14.75 25.80 22.00
CA LYS A 426 -15.25 27.03 22.62
C LYS A 426 -14.52 27.34 23.93
N ASN A 427 -14.35 26.32 24.79
CA ASN A 427 -13.82 26.50 26.14
C ASN A 427 -12.59 25.61 26.45
N TYR A 428 -12.21 24.71 25.55
CA TYR A 428 -11.12 23.75 25.75
C TYR A 428 -10.12 23.76 24.59
N TYR A 429 -8.88 23.33 24.85
CA TYR A 429 -7.83 23.11 23.85
C TYR A 429 -7.15 21.75 24.06
N TYR A 430 -6.67 21.14 22.98
CA TYR A 430 -6.00 19.84 23.03
C TYR A 430 -4.52 19.98 23.38
N LEU A 431 -4.09 19.36 24.48
CA LEU A 431 -2.68 19.31 24.90
C LEU A 431 -2.44 18.03 25.72
N ASN A 432 -1.36 17.29 25.44
CA ASN A 432 -1.01 16.02 26.11
C ASN A 432 -2.16 15.00 26.13
N GLU A 433 -2.79 14.76 24.97
CA GLU A 433 -3.88 13.77 24.81
C GLU A 433 -5.13 14.04 25.66
N LYS A 434 -5.29 15.26 26.20
CA LYS A 434 -6.45 15.68 27.00
C LYS A 434 -6.98 17.05 26.58
N CYS A 435 -8.29 17.24 26.75
CA CYS A 435 -8.95 18.54 26.59
C CYS A 435 -8.77 19.37 27.85
N ASN A 436 -7.95 20.42 27.78
CA ASN A 436 -7.68 21.30 28.90
C ASN A 436 -8.52 22.58 28.78
N LYS A 437 -9.11 23.03 29.90
CA LYS A 437 -9.94 24.25 29.93
C LYS A 437 -9.07 25.48 29.64
N LYS A 438 -9.51 26.34 28.72
CA LYS A 438 -8.91 27.65 28.45
C LYS A 438 -9.11 28.53 29.71
N ARG A 439 -8.07 29.22 30.17
CA ARG A 439 -8.21 30.18 31.28
C ARG A 439 -8.98 31.38 30.78
N ASP A 440 -10.06 31.74 31.47
CA ASP A 440 -10.78 32.97 31.23
C ASP A 440 -9.86 34.16 31.55
N SER A 441 -9.54 34.95 30.53
CA SER A 441 -8.85 36.23 30.70
C SER A 441 -9.87 37.27 31.14
N ASN A 442 -10.31 37.21 32.40
CA ASN A 442 -10.87 38.34 33.13
C ASN A 442 -11.09 38.01 34.64
N ILE A 443 -10.40 38.80 35.47
CA ILE A 443 -10.69 39.17 36.88
C ILE A 443 -10.10 38.28 38.02
N ASN A 444 -9.05 38.87 38.61
CA ASN A 444 -8.75 39.13 40.03
C ASN A 444 -8.62 38.00 41.07
N ASN A 445 -7.46 38.04 41.74
CA ASN A 445 -7.15 37.62 43.11
C ASN A 445 -8.30 37.04 43.93
N GLU A 446 -8.22 35.75 44.22
CA GLU A 446 -8.46 35.22 45.56
C GLU A 446 -7.65 33.92 45.73
N LYS A 447 -6.96 33.83 46.86
CA LYS A 447 -6.30 32.64 47.38
C LYS A 447 -7.37 31.64 47.85
N ASP A 448 -6.90 30.43 48.13
CA ASP A 448 -7.60 29.32 48.83
C ASP A 448 -8.24 28.32 47.84
N THR A 449 -7.94 27.02 47.83
CA THR A 449 -7.21 26.14 48.76
C THR A 449 -6.66 24.95 47.96
N ILE A 450 -5.44 24.56 48.30
CA ILE A 450 -4.89 23.20 48.10
C ILE A 450 -5.42 22.35 49.26
N ASP A 451 -5.63 21.05 48.97
CA ASP A 451 -5.81 19.87 49.85
C ASP A 451 -7.02 19.08 49.28
N ASP A 452 -6.85 17.89 48.68
CA ASP A 452 -6.39 16.65 49.31
C ASP A 452 -5.38 15.83 48.44
N ILE A 453 -4.14 15.73 48.92
CA ILE A 453 -3.43 14.54 49.50
C ILE A 453 -4.13 13.15 49.26
N ASP A 454 -3.49 12.01 48.89
CA ASP A 454 -2.28 11.41 49.47
C ASP A 454 -1.55 10.35 48.58
N SER A 455 -0.23 10.29 48.83
CA SER A 455 0.77 9.19 48.84
C SER A 455 0.54 7.83 48.15
N ASP A 456 1.52 7.32 47.38
CA ASP A 456 2.57 6.45 47.95
C ASP A 456 3.76 6.14 46.99
N GLN A 457 4.96 6.15 47.59
CA GLN A 457 6.23 5.47 47.26
C GLN A 457 7.02 5.78 45.96
N LYS A 458 8.06 6.61 46.17
CA LYS A 458 9.40 6.52 45.55
C LYS A 458 10.22 5.41 46.21
N GLU A 459 11.06 4.73 45.41
CA GLU A 459 12.45 4.29 45.67
C GLU A 459 12.83 3.36 44.51
N LYS A 460 13.95 3.49 43.77
CA LYS A 460 15.38 3.53 44.12
C LYS A 460 16.15 3.99 42.87
N ASP A 461 17.37 4.53 42.88
CA ASP A 461 18.25 5.05 43.93
C ASP A 461 19.26 5.97 43.23
N ASN A 462 19.62 7.04 43.94
CA ASN A 462 20.81 7.84 43.71
C ASN A 462 22.07 7.00 43.98
N GLN A 463 23.18 7.32 43.33
CA GLN A 463 24.41 7.65 44.06
C GLN A 463 25.43 8.36 43.17
N GLY A 464 25.91 9.49 43.68
CA GLY A 464 27.09 10.18 43.17
C GLY A 464 28.36 9.76 43.91
N ILE A 465 29.46 9.94 43.19
CA ILE A 465 30.84 10.26 43.64
C ILE A 465 31.59 9.19 44.44
N ILE A 466 32.61 8.59 43.79
CA ILE A 466 33.92 8.32 44.40
C ILE A 466 35.02 8.74 43.40
N ILE A 467 35.90 9.62 43.85
CA ILE A 467 37.17 9.99 43.21
C ILE A 467 38.20 8.94 43.63
N ASN A 468 38.92 8.35 42.68
CA ASN A 468 40.23 7.74 42.93
C ASN A 468 41.17 8.03 41.76
N ASN A 469 42.35 8.57 42.09
CA ASN A 469 43.46 8.87 41.19
C ASN A 469 44.09 7.58 40.65
N GLY A 470 44.56 7.59 39.39
CA GLY A 470 45.49 6.57 38.88
C GLY A 470 45.52 6.40 37.35
N ASP A 471 46.48 7.09 36.72
CA ASP A 471 47.21 6.81 35.46
C ASP A 471 46.50 6.53 34.10
N ARG A 472 46.74 7.51 33.19
CA ARG A 472 47.16 7.45 31.77
C ARG A 472 46.44 6.53 30.76
N ASP A 473 45.73 7.16 29.82
CA ASP A 473 46.17 7.23 28.41
C ASP A 473 45.45 8.35 27.64
N THR A 474 46.20 9.03 26.79
CA THR A 474 45.90 10.35 26.20
C THR A 474 44.98 10.29 24.99
N ASN A 475 43.80 10.92 25.09
CA ASN A 475 42.98 11.38 23.96
C ASN A 475 42.28 12.69 24.35
N ASN A 476 42.90 13.83 24.05
CA ASN A 476 42.27 15.14 24.24
C ASN A 476 41.68 15.63 22.91
N GLY A 477 40.42 15.30 22.70
CA GLY A 477 39.52 16.14 21.92
C GLY A 477 39.16 17.38 22.74
N ILE A 478 39.54 18.56 22.26
CA ILE A 478 39.05 19.82 22.82
C ILE A 478 37.83 20.24 22.00
N SER A 479 36.63 19.92 22.52
CA SER A 479 35.39 20.60 22.14
C SER A 479 35.30 21.91 22.92
N ILE A 480 35.51 23.05 22.27
CA ILE A 480 35.06 24.34 22.80
C ILE A 480 33.79 24.72 22.05
N VAL A 481 32.67 24.60 22.75
CA VAL A 481 31.40 25.23 22.39
C VAL A 481 31.50 26.68 22.82
N GLN A 482 31.45 27.63 21.88
CA GLN A 482 30.98 28.98 22.16
C GLN A 482 29.77 29.30 21.28
N LYS A 483 28.60 29.26 21.91
CA LYS A 483 27.41 30.00 21.48
C LYS A 483 27.71 31.48 21.66
N TYR A 484 27.65 32.29 20.60
CA TYR A 484 27.17 33.66 20.74
C TYR A 484 26.30 34.09 19.55
N SER A 485 25.07 34.42 19.93
CA SER A 485 24.09 35.17 19.16
C SER A 485 24.62 36.57 18.85
N THR A 486 24.28 37.07 17.66
CA THR A 486 24.54 38.42 17.17
C THR A 486 24.04 39.48 18.14
N LYS A 487 24.96 40.29 18.68
CA LYS A 487 24.79 41.74 18.86
C LYS A 487 26.16 42.41 19.07
N ASN A 488 26.36 43.51 18.36
CA ASN A 488 27.41 44.51 18.43
C ASN A 488 28.65 44.35 17.52
N ASN A 489 28.86 45.43 16.76
CA ASN A 489 30.04 45.79 15.98
C ASN A 489 31.32 45.74 16.85
N GLY A 490 32.33 45.03 16.39
CA GLY A 490 33.69 45.10 16.93
C GLY A 490 34.39 43.75 17.00
N ASN A 491 35.07 43.35 15.90
CA ASN A 491 36.35 42.63 15.86
C ASN A 491 36.53 41.84 14.56
N ILE A 492 36.80 42.56 13.48
CA ILE A 492 37.18 42.00 12.15
C ILE A 492 38.65 41.49 12.16
N ILE A 493 39.41 41.75 13.22
CA ILE A 493 40.85 41.38 13.32
C ILE A 493 41.05 39.88 13.64
N ASN A 494 40.13 39.22 14.35
CA ASN A 494 40.30 37.83 14.82
C ASN A 494 39.99 36.75 13.77
N TYR A 495 39.26 37.07 12.70
CA TYR A 495 38.88 36.08 11.68
C TYR A 495 40.03 35.73 10.71
N CYS A 496 40.90 36.70 10.37
CA CYS A 496 42.05 36.45 9.48
C CYS A 496 43.19 35.68 10.17
N GLN A 497 43.38 35.85 11.47
CA GLN A 497 44.44 35.13 12.20
C GLN A 497 44.14 33.62 12.34
N ASN A 498 42.87 33.26 12.56
CA ASN A 498 42.44 31.87 12.72
C ASN A 498 42.41 31.09 11.40
N ALA A 499 42.05 31.73 10.28
CA ALA A 499 42.10 31.10 8.96
C ALA A 499 43.53 30.77 8.51
N ILE A 500 44.51 31.63 8.84
CA ILE A 500 45.92 31.41 8.51
C ILE A 500 46.53 30.27 9.35
N PHE A 501 46.12 30.13 10.62
CA PHE A 501 46.57 29.03 11.48
C PHE A 501 46.10 27.66 10.98
N LEU A 502 44.88 27.57 10.47
CA LEU A 502 44.30 26.33 9.92
C LEU A 502 44.97 25.92 8.58
N ILE A 503 45.39 26.89 7.76
CA ILE A 503 46.12 26.61 6.51
C ILE A 503 47.55 26.14 6.79
N ILE A 504 48.23 26.72 7.79
CA ILE A 504 49.58 26.30 8.20
C ILE A 504 49.56 24.88 8.78
N ALA A 505 48.55 24.54 9.59
CA ALA A 505 48.39 23.19 10.14
C ALA A 505 48.14 22.12 9.05
N SER A 506 47.38 22.44 8.00
CA SER A 506 47.09 21.49 6.90
C SER A 506 48.30 21.26 5.96
N ILE A 507 49.23 22.21 5.87
CA ILE A 507 50.44 22.08 5.03
C ILE A 507 51.56 21.33 5.79
N LEU A 508 51.66 21.49 7.11
CA LEU A 508 52.65 20.78 7.94
C LEU A 508 52.39 19.27 8.04
N GLU A 509 51.14 18.82 7.96
CA GLU A 509 50.79 17.38 7.89
C GLU A 509 51.14 16.70 6.55
N LYS A 510 51.57 17.45 5.52
CA LYS A 510 51.98 16.90 4.21
C LYS A 510 53.48 17.00 3.93
N ILE A 511 54.28 17.53 4.87
CA ILE A 511 55.73 17.72 4.72
C ILE A 511 56.53 16.93 5.80
N LEU A 512 55.87 16.30 6.76
CA LEU A 512 56.40 15.15 7.53
C LEU A 512 55.84 13.86 6.92
#